data_AF-A0A2L0HBL7-F1
#
_entry.id   AF-A0A2L0HBL7-F1
#
_cell.length_a   1.000
_cell.length_b   1.000
_cell.length_c   1.000
_cell.angle_alpha   90.00
_cell.angle_beta   90.00
_cell.angle_gamma   90.00
#
_symmetry.space_group_name_H-M   'P 1'
#
loop_
_entity.id
_entity.type
_entity.pdbx_description
1 polymer ?
#
loop_
_entity_poly.entity_id
_entity_poly.type
_entity_poly.pdbx_seq_one_letter_code
_entity_poly.pdbx_strand_id
1 'polypeptide(L)'
;MGEAKRKTEKTRVSFLAELDKWYFPTTEWEARTVAEISQLPVVKVTRYPDDTLAYMRMPPRACHANARFMQDNDPDKRLRQVTGWWPQDGHYVLHSVVDQHGEYVCVTPAPMYVGRTFDFIPDEKIEWRDEGDYRTGYRNGIEIGPGVRADPAKTLAELESMRQRLLSGMNPYQAVKR
;
A
#
# COMPACT_ATOMS: atom_id res chain seq x y z
N MET A 1 21.33 -28.46 -0.21
CA MET A 1 19.95 -27.95 -0.34
C MET A 1 19.74 -27.43 -1.76
N GLY A 2 18.77 -27.97 -2.50
CA GLY A 2 18.50 -27.57 -3.89
C GLY A 2 17.95 -26.15 -4.02
N GLU A 3 18.13 -25.57 -5.21
CA GLU A 3 17.75 -24.18 -5.54
C GLU A 3 16.26 -23.91 -5.31
N ALA A 4 15.39 -24.85 -5.69
CA ALA A 4 13.96 -24.77 -5.46
C ALA A 4 13.60 -24.62 -3.96
N LYS A 5 14.26 -25.40 -3.09
CA LYS A 5 14.05 -25.31 -1.63
C LYS A 5 14.48 -23.95 -1.09
N ARG A 6 15.61 -23.41 -1.56
CA ARG A 6 16.08 -22.07 -1.18
C ARG A 6 15.11 -20.98 -1.61
N LYS A 7 14.54 -21.08 -2.82
CA LYS A 7 13.55 -20.13 -3.34
C LYS A 7 12.26 -20.15 -2.51
N THR A 8 11.79 -21.34 -2.15
CA THR A 8 10.60 -21.51 -1.29
C THR A 8 10.81 -20.89 0.08
N GLU A 9 11.95 -21.16 0.73
CA GLU A 9 12.23 -20.56 2.05
C GLU A 9 12.39 -19.04 2.00
N LYS A 10 13.04 -18.50 0.96
CA LYS A 10 13.07 -17.04 0.74
C LYS A 10 11.67 -16.44 0.59
N THR A 11 10.78 -17.14 -0.11
CA THR A 11 9.38 -16.71 -0.29
C THR A 11 8.64 -16.71 1.05
N ARG A 12 8.83 -17.75 1.88
CA ARG A 12 8.25 -17.82 3.22
C ARG A 12 8.69 -16.67 4.11
N VAL A 13 10.00 -16.40 4.15
CA VAL A 13 10.56 -15.27 4.91
C VAL A 13 9.98 -13.94 4.42
N SER A 14 9.86 -13.77 3.09
CA SER A 14 9.22 -12.58 2.52
C SER A 14 7.77 -12.42 2.98
N PHE A 15 6.98 -13.50 2.99
CA PHE A 15 5.59 -13.42 3.43
C PHE A 15 5.47 -13.13 4.93
N LEU A 16 6.29 -13.76 5.77
CA LEU A 16 6.32 -13.44 7.20
C LEU A 16 6.64 -11.97 7.44
N ALA A 17 7.64 -11.42 6.73
CA ALA A 17 7.98 -10.00 6.85
C ALA A 17 6.85 -9.06 6.41
N GLU A 18 6.06 -9.42 5.39
CA GLU A 18 4.88 -8.63 5.01
C GLU A 18 3.75 -8.72 6.04
N LEU A 19 3.53 -9.89 6.67
CA LEU A 19 2.54 -10.03 7.75
C LEU A 19 2.91 -9.18 8.96
N ASP A 20 4.19 -9.12 9.30
CA ASP A 20 4.68 -8.40 10.49
C ASP A 20 4.42 -6.90 10.40
N LYS A 21 4.39 -6.32 9.20
CA LYS A 21 4.00 -4.91 8.98
C LYS A 21 2.57 -4.61 9.41
N TRP A 22 1.68 -5.61 9.38
CA TRP A 22 0.27 -5.49 9.75
C TRP A 22 -0.05 -6.08 11.13
N TYR A 23 0.94 -6.71 11.77
CA TYR A 23 0.81 -7.34 13.07
C TYR A 23 1.26 -6.39 14.19
N PHE A 24 0.50 -5.31 14.39
CA PHE A 24 0.72 -4.35 15.47
C PHE A 24 -0.51 -4.29 16.40
N PRO A 25 -0.33 -3.89 17.68
CA PRO A 25 -1.44 -3.76 18.62
C PRO A 25 -2.53 -2.82 18.10
N THR A 26 -3.79 -3.13 18.36
CA THR A 26 -4.89 -2.21 18.09
C THR A 26 -4.71 -0.92 18.91
N THR A 27 -4.95 0.23 18.29
CA THR A 27 -4.84 1.54 18.95
C THR A 27 -6.13 2.35 18.80
N GLU A 28 -6.39 3.26 19.73
CA GLU A 28 -7.50 4.22 19.61
C GLU A 28 -7.34 5.16 18.41
N TRP A 29 -6.09 5.44 18.02
CA TRP A 29 -5.79 6.22 16.82
C TRP A 29 -6.25 5.50 15.55
N GLU A 30 -5.98 4.19 15.45
CA GLU A 30 -6.42 3.37 14.30
C GLU A 30 -7.94 3.39 14.18
N ALA A 31 -8.66 3.16 15.27
CA ALA A 31 -10.12 3.14 15.30
C ALA A 31 -10.74 4.49 14.88
N ARG A 32 -10.24 5.61 15.42
CA ARG A 32 -10.67 6.96 14.99
C ARG A 32 -10.36 7.21 13.52
N THR A 33 -9.17 6.84 13.09
CA THR A 33 -8.73 7.06 11.71
C THR A 33 -9.64 6.31 10.73
N VAL A 34 -9.97 5.05 11.01
CA VAL A 34 -10.95 4.29 10.20
C VAL A 34 -12.32 4.97 10.17
N ALA A 35 -12.82 5.44 11.31
CA ALA A 35 -14.09 6.15 11.36
C ALA A 35 -14.05 7.44 10.52
N GLU A 36 -12.96 8.21 10.59
CA GLU A 36 -12.78 9.41 9.75
C GLU A 36 -12.70 9.07 8.26
N ILE A 37 -11.91 8.06 7.88
CA ILE A 37 -11.76 7.62 6.49
C ILE A 37 -13.10 7.23 5.87
N SER A 38 -13.97 6.57 6.65
CA SER A 38 -15.29 6.14 6.17
C SER A 38 -16.21 7.29 5.74
N GLN A 39 -15.91 8.53 6.16
CA GLN A 39 -16.66 9.74 5.83
C GLN A 39 -16.04 10.54 4.69
N LEU A 40 -14.83 10.18 4.25
CA LEU A 40 -14.13 10.87 3.17
C LEU A 40 -14.66 10.43 1.80
N PRO A 41 -14.59 11.31 0.77
CA PRO A 41 -15.06 10.98 -0.57
C PRO A 41 -14.22 9.86 -1.19
N VAL A 42 -14.91 8.90 -1.80
CA VAL A 42 -14.29 7.85 -2.60
C VAL A 42 -14.21 8.33 -4.06
N VAL A 43 -13.03 8.26 -4.64
CA VAL A 43 -12.77 8.56 -6.06
C VAL A 43 -12.29 7.32 -6.79
N LYS A 44 -12.53 7.27 -8.10
CA LYS A 44 -12.00 6.21 -8.96
C LYS A 44 -10.66 6.65 -9.53
N VAL A 45 -9.65 5.79 -9.37
CA VAL A 45 -8.31 5.98 -9.94
C VAL A 45 -8.12 5.03 -11.10
N THR A 46 -7.51 5.49 -12.17
CA THR A 46 -7.08 4.63 -13.29
C THR A 46 -5.56 4.53 -13.32
N ARG A 47 -5.03 3.31 -13.27
CA ARG A 47 -3.60 3.05 -13.48
C ARG A 47 -3.27 3.20 -14.96
N TYR A 48 -2.12 3.80 -15.23
CA TYR A 48 -1.57 3.85 -16.58
C TYR A 48 -1.39 2.44 -17.18
N PRO A 49 -1.54 2.31 -18.51
CA PRO A 49 -1.23 1.07 -19.22
C PRO A 49 0.21 0.57 -18.94
N ASP A 50 0.39 -0.75 -18.95
CA ASP A 50 1.67 -1.37 -18.59
C ASP A 50 2.82 -0.98 -19.53
N ASP A 51 2.55 -0.80 -20.82
CA ASP A 51 3.51 -0.33 -21.81
C ASP A 51 3.97 1.12 -21.54
N THR A 52 3.04 1.98 -21.13
CA THR A 52 3.32 3.36 -20.71
C THR A 52 4.18 3.36 -19.45
N LEU A 53 3.82 2.56 -18.45
CA LEU A 53 4.59 2.44 -17.21
C LEU A 53 5.99 1.86 -17.43
N ALA A 54 6.12 0.90 -18.34
CA ALA A 54 7.40 0.33 -18.74
C ALA A 54 8.30 1.37 -19.41
N TYR A 55 7.73 2.19 -20.32
CA TYR A 55 8.43 3.31 -20.94
C TYR A 55 8.92 4.33 -19.90
N MET A 56 8.06 4.66 -18.93
CA MET A 56 8.39 5.60 -17.84
C MET A 56 9.39 5.04 -16.82
N ARG A 57 9.70 3.73 -16.87
CA ARG A 57 10.63 3.04 -15.95
C ARG A 57 10.29 3.21 -14.47
N MET A 58 9.00 3.33 -14.16
CA MET A 58 8.52 3.48 -12.80
C MET A 58 8.71 2.18 -12.01
N PRO A 59 9.34 2.18 -10.83
CA PRO A 59 9.50 0.96 -10.05
C PRO A 59 8.15 0.47 -9.49
N PRO A 60 7.88 -0.86 -9.48
CA PRO A 60 6.73 -1.42 -8.78
C PRO A 60 6.88 -1.25 -7.26
N ARG A 61 5.76 -1.23 -6.53
CA ARG A 61 5.73 -1.09 -5.05
C ARG A 61 6.36 0.21 -4.52
N ALA A 62 6.44 1.25 -5.35
CA ALA A 62 7.04 2.54 -5.01
C ALA A 62 6.06 3.72 -5.21
N CYS A 63 4.78 3.55 -4.85
CA CYS A 63 3.73 4.52 -5.20
C CYS A 63 3.98 5.95 -4.74
N HIS A 64 4.48 6.13 -3.52
CA HIS A 64 4.81 7.45 -2.98
C HIS A 64 5.96 8.11 -3.76
N ALA A 65 7.02 7.36 -4.05
CA ALA A 65 8.16 7.87 -4.80
C ALA A 65 7.80 8.18 -6.26
N ASN A 66 7.02 7.32 -6.92
CA ASN A 66 6.61 7.53 -8.30
C ASN A 66 5.69 8.75 -8.45
N ALA A 67 4.69 8.89 -7.58
CA ALA A 67 3.77 10.02 -7.62
C ALA A 67 4.49 11.35 -7.32
N ARG A 68 5.42 11.34 -6.34
CA ARG A 68 6.30 12.48 -6.07
C ARG A 68 7.18 12.81 -7.27
N PHE A 69 7.80 11.81 -7.89
CA PHE A 69 8.65 12.02 -9.08
C PHE A 69 7.87 12.71 -10.20
N MET A 70 6.61 12.30 -10.45
CA MET A 70 5.75 12.95 -11.44
C MET A 70 5.49 14.41 -11.13
N GLN A 71 5.19 14.74 -9.86
CA GLN A 71 4.99 16.13 -9.43
C GLN A 71 6.28 16.94 -9.56
N ASP A 72 7.41 16.42 -9.07
CA ASP A 72 8.67 17.16 -8.99
C ASP A 72 9.31 17.38 -10.38
N ASN A 73 8.98 16.55 -11.37
CA ASN A 73 9.48 16.63 -12.74
C ASN A 73 8.45 17.15 -13.76
N ASP A 74 7.31 17.67 -13.30
CA ASP A 74 6.34 18.30 -14.18
C ASP A 74 6.76 19.75 -14.51
N PRO A 75 7.20 20.04 -15.76
CA PRO A 75 7.65 21.38 -16.13
C PRO A 75 6.55 22.44 -16.00
N ASP A 76 5.28 22.04 -16.13
CA ASP A 76 4.15 22.95 -16.09
C ASP A 76 3.58 23.13 -14.67
N LYS A 77 4.05 22.35 -13.69
CA LYS A 77 3.61 22.36 -12.29
C LYS A 77 2.09 22.18 -12.11
N ARG A 78 1.49 21.36 -12.95
CA ARG A 78 0.07 21.00 -12.97
C ARG A 78 -0.22 19.62 -12.36
N LEU A 79 0.78 18.75 -12.27
CA LEU A 79 0.69 17.45 -11.61
C LEU A 79 0.92 17.62 -10.11
N ARG A 80 0.10 16.96 -9.30
CA ARG A 80 0.24 16.95 -7.84
C ARG A 80 0.21 15.54 -7.29
N GLN A 81 1.14 15.22 -6.39
CA GLN A 81 1.06 14.02 -5.57
C GLN A 81 -0.12 14.14 -4.62
N VAL A 82 -1.03 13.17 -4.67
CA VAL A 82 -2.13 13.04 -3.72
C VAL A 82 -1.96 11.75 -2.96
N THR A 83 -2.02 11.85 -1.63
CA THR A 83 -1.86 10.72 -0.72
C THR A 83 -3.18 10.46 0.00
N GLY A 84 -3.44 9.20 0.27
CA GLY A 84 -4.71 8.76 0.82
C GLY A 84 -4.72 7.25 0.98
N TRP A 85 -5.91 6.69 0.91
CA TRP A 85 -6.16 5.31 1.26
C TRP A 85 -6.65 4.52 0.05
N TRP A 86 -6.01 3.38 -0.20
CA TRP A 86 -6.50 2.39 -1.14
C TRP A 86 -7.18 1.25 -0.36
N PRO A 87 -8.52 1.14 -0.40
CA PRO A 87 -9.23 0.05 0.25
C PRO A 87 -8.86 -1.29 -0.39
N GLN A 88 -8.31 -2.21 0.40
CA GLN A 88 -7.97 -3.57 -0.02
C GLN A 88 -8.26 -4.56 1.11
N ASP A 89 -9.06 -5.59 0.84
CA ASP A 89 -9.17 -6.79 1.69
C ASP A 89 -9.45 -6.55 3.20
N GLY A 90 -10.13 -5.45 3.54
CA GLY A 90 -10.41 -5.06 4.93
C GLY A 90 -9.38 -4.10 5.53
N HIS A 91 -8.48 -3.56 4.72
CA HIS A 91 -7.47 -2.56 5.08
C HIS A 91 -7.64 -1.29 4.25
N TYR A 92 -7.21 -0.17 4.82
CA TYR A 92 -6.96 1.09 4.14
C TYR A 92 -5.45 1.23 3.99
N VAL A 93 -4.92 0.82 2.84
CA VAL A 93 -3.48 0.83 2.56
C VAL A 93 -3.06 2.25 2.21
N LEU A 94 -1.97 2.74 2.82
CA LEU A 94 -1.40 4.03 2.47
C LEU A 94 -0.95 4.01 1.00
N HIS A 95 -1.46 4.93 0.18
CA HIS A 95 -1.19 4.94 -1.26
C HIS A 95 -1.05 6.38 -1.78
N SER A 96 -0.22 6.57 -2.81
CA SER A 96 -0.15 7.83 -3.54
C SER A 96 -0.49 7.65 -5.00
N VAL A 97 -1.21 8.64 -5.53
CA VAL A 97 -1.62 8.80 -6.93
C VAL A 97 -1.23 10.20 -7.39
N VAL A 98 -1.38 10.46 -8.68
CA VAL A 98 -1.18 11.78 -9.26
C VAL A 98 -2.55 12.38 -9.58
N ASP A 99 -2.79 13.60 -9.12
CA ASP A 99 -3.86 14.46 -9.61
C ASP A 99 -3.36 15.12 -10.89
N GLN A 100 -3.97 14.73 -12.01
CA GLN A 100 -3.70 15.24 -13.34
C GLN A 100 -4.96 15.95 -13.83
N HIS A 101 -5.04 17.25 -13.54
CA HIS A 101 -6.15 18.11 -13.95
C HIS A 101 -7.53 17.66 -13.41
N GLY A 102 -7.57 17.20 -12.15
CA GLY A 102 -8.80 16.72 -11.51
C GLY A 102 -9.10 15.24 -11.77
N GLU A 103 -8.31 14.57 -12.61
CA GLU A 103 -8.34 13.12 -12.78
C GLU A 103 -7.24 12.47 -11.94
N TYR A 104 -7.61 11.45 -11.16
CA TYR A 104 -6.63 10.71 -10.37
C TYR A 104 -6.08 9.50 -11.13
N VAL A 105 -4.76 9.45 -11.28
CA VAL A 105 -4.07 8.38 -12.01
C VAL A 105 -3.00 7.70 -11.17
N CYS A 106 -2.87 6.38 -11.31
CA CYS A 106 -1.81 5.61 -10.67
C CYS A 106 -0.67 5.36 -11.65
N VAL A 107 0.54 5.77 -11.26
CA VAL A 107 1.78 5.64 -12.05
C VAL A 107 2.71 4.54 -11.54
N THR A 108 2.18 3.57 -10.79
CA THR A 108 2.97 2.47 -10.22
C THR A 108 2.57 1.15 -10.86
N PRO A 109 3.53 0.41 -11.45
CA PRO A 109 3.25 -0.91 -11.99
C PRO A 109 2.75 -1.86 -10.92
N ALA A 110 1.72 -2.63 -11.27
CA ALA A 110 1.15 -3.67 -10.43
C ALA A 110 0.95 -4.95 -11.27
N PRO A 111 2.04 -5.66 -11.64
CA PRO A 111 1.97 -6.80 -12.57
C PRO A 111 1.13 -7.98 -12.04
N MET A 112 0.82 -7.99 -10.74
CA MET A 112 -0.01 -9.01 -10.09
C MET A 112 -1.48 -8.59 -9.95
N TYR A 113 -1.86 -7.37 -10.34
CA TYR A 113 -3.21 -6.83 -10.18
C TYR A 113 -3.84 -6.59 -11.55
N VAL A 114 -4.89 -7.36 -11.86
CA VAL A 114 -5.53 -7.39 -13.19
C VAL A 114 -6.41 -6.16 -13.45
N GLY A 115 -6.91 -5.51 -12.39
CA GLY A 115 -7.73 -4.31 -12.51
C GLY A 115 -6.92 -3.06 -12.87
N ARG A 116 -7.38 -2.30 -13.87
CA ARG A 116 -6.80 -0.97 -14.16
C ARG A 116 -7.42 0.14 -13.31
N THR A 117 -8.61 -0.07 -12.77
CA THR A 117 -9.30 0.91 -11.94
C THR A 117 -9.47 0.40 -10.52
N PHE A 118 -9.43 1.31 -9.55
CA PHE A 118 -9.65 0.99 -8.14
C PHE A 118 -10.21 2.20 -7.38
N ASP A 119 -10.82 1.92 -6.23
CA ASP A 119 -11.27 2.96 -5.30
C ASP A 119 -10.10 3.55 -4.52
N PHE A 120 -10.13 4.86 -4.35
CA PHE A 120 -9.14 5.61 -3.59
C PHE A 120 -9.84 6.68 -2.77
N ILE A 121 -9.31 6.98 -1.59
CA ILE A 121 -9.87 7.97 -0.67
C ILE A 121 -8.77 8.98 -0.37
N PRO A 122 -8.74 10.14 -1.06
CA PRO A 122 -7.80 11.21 -0.77
C PRO A 122 -7.95 11.69 0.68
N ASP A 123 -6.83 11.92 1.37
CA ASP A 123 -6.85 12.40 2.76
C ASP A 123 -5.85 13.53 2.96
N GLU A 124 -6.38 14.75 3.07
CA GLU A 124 -5.59 15.97 3.24
C GLU A 124 -4.92 16.08 4.61
N LYS A 125 -5.31 15.26 5.59
CA LYS A 125 -4.65 15.23 6.91
C LYS A 125 -3.35 14.42 6.89
N ILE A 126 -3.03 13.76 5.77
CA ILE A 126 -1.75 13.05 5.61
C ILE A 126 -0.66 14.04 5.22
N GLU A 127 0.37 14.09 6.04
CA GLU A 127 1.56 14.92 5.87
C GLU A 127 2.77 14.04 5.60
N TRP A 128 3.63 14.47 4.68
CA TRP A 128 4.93 13.83 4.49
C TRP A 128 6.01 14.63 5.22
N ARG A 129 6.85 13.95 5.99
CA ARG A 129 8.00 14.55 6.67
C ARG A 129 9.28 13.90 6.17
N ASP A 130 10.28 14.73 5.88
CA ASP A 130 11.61 14.26 5.51
C ASP A 130 12.42 14.09 6.81
N GLU A 131 12.80 12.85 7.13
CA GLU A 131 13.48 12.44 8.35
C GLU A 131 14.80 11.76 7.99
N GLY A 132 15.85 12.57 7.86
CA GLY A 132 17.14 12.11 7.34
C GLY A 132 17.01 11.69 5.87
N ASP A 133 17.39 10.45 5.58
CA ASP A 133 17.33 9.87 4.23
C ASP A 133 15.95 9.28 3.87
N TYR A 134 15.01 9.29 4.82
CA TYR A 134 13.69 8.69 4.68
C TYR A 134 12.59 9.75 4.65
N ARG A 135 11.51 9.43 3.94
CA ARG A 135 10.31 10.25 3.90
C ARG A 135 9.15 9.45 4.46
N THR A 136 8.59 9.92 5.57
CA THR A 136 7.64 9.18 6.39
C THR A 136 6.28 9.87 6.34
N GLY A 137 5.22 9.08 6.20
CA GLY A 137 3.84 9.57 6.20
C GLY A 137 3.33 9.70 7.62
N TYR A 138 2.72 10.84 7.95
CA TYR A 138 2.13 11.12 9.24
C TYR A 138 0.67 11.54 9.07
N ARG A 139 -0.16 11.23 10.07
CA ARG A 139 -1.52 11.78 10.16
C ARG A 139 -1.85 12.13 11.59
N ASN A 140 -2.23 13.39 11.82
CA ASN A 140 -2.45 13.94 13.15
C ASN A 140 -1.23 13.72 14.08
N GLY A 141 -0.02 13.82 13.54
CA GLY A 141 1.23 13.64 14.29
C GLY A 141 1.65 12.18 14.56
N ILE A 142 0.89 11.19 14.13
CA ILE A 142 1.24 9.77 14.28
C ILE A 142 1.78 9.22 12.96
N GLU A 143 2.89 8.49 13.02
CA GLU A 143 3.49 7.80 11.87
C GLU A 143 2.52 6.76 11.32
N ILE A 144 2.29 6.81 10.02
CA ILE A 144 1.50 5.83 9.29
C ILE A 144 2.46 4.76 8.77
N GLY A 145 2.27 3.52 9.24
CA GLY A 145 2.96 2.36 8.68
C GLY A 145 2.40 1.97 7.29
N PRO A 146 2.07 0.70 7.02
CA PRO A 146 1.50 0.31 5.73
C PRO A 146 0.06 0.80 5.52
N GLY A 147 -0.64 1.19 6.59
CA GLY A 147 -2.04 1.63 6.55
C GLY A 147 -2.76 1.40 7.87
N VAL A 148 -4.09 1.37 7.84
CA VAL A 148 -4.96 1.05 8.99
C VAL A 148 -5.92 -0.09 8.66
N ARG A 149 -6.29 -0.88 9.67
CA ARG A 149 -7.17 -2.06 9.51
C ARG A 149 -8.61 -1.67 9.81
N ALA A 150 -9.54 -1.96 8.90
CA ALA A 150 -10.96 -1.64 9.08
C ALA A 150 -11.57 -2.43 10.24
N ASP A 151 -11.16 -3.69 10.40
CA ASP A 151 -11.42 -4.52 11.59
C ASP A 151 -10.08 -5.11 12.09
N PRO A 152 -9.44 -4.45 13.09
CA PRO A 152 -8.17 -4.91 13.64
C PRO A 152 -8.25 -6.31 14.27
N ALA A 153 -9.35 -6.64 14.93
CA ALA A 153 -9.51 -7.92 15.62
C ALA A 153 -9.59 -9.07 14.61
N LYS A 154 -10.43 -8.92 13.59
CA LYS A 154 -10.51 -9.89 12.48
C LYS A 154 -9.19 -10.00 11.74
N THR A 155 -8.54 -8.86 11.44
CA THR A 155 -7.25 -8.86 10.74
C THR A 155 -6.19 -9.63 11.54
N LEU A 156 -6.05 -9.35 12.84
CA LEU A 156 -5.07 -10.05 13.68
C LEU A 156 -5.31 -11.56 13.74
N ALA A 157 -6.58 -11.99 13.81
CA ALA A 157 -6.94 -13.41 13.77
C ALA A 157 -6.56 -14.06 12.42
N GLU A 158 -6.82 -13.39 11.30
CA GLU A 158 -6.43 -13.87 9.96
C GLU A 158 -4.90 -13.95 9.80
N LEU A 159 -4.17 -12.91 10.24
CA LEU A 159 -2.71 -12.86 10.20
C LEU A 159 -2.09 -13.96 11.06
N GLU A 160 -2.62 -14.21 12.26
CA GLU A 160 -2.15 -15.28 13.14
C GLU A 160 -2.34 -16.66 12.50
N SER A 161 -3.52 -16.92 11.93
CA SER A 161 -3.77 -18.17 11.19
C SER A 161 -2.82 -18.35 10.00
N MET A 162 -2.56 -17.27 9.24
CA MET A 162 -1.62 -17.31 8.13
C MET A 162 -0.17 -17.54 8.59
N ARG A 163 0.25 -16.88 9.66
CA ARG A 163 1.56 -17.05 10.29
C ARG A 163 1.76 -18.50 10.75
N GLN A 164 0.78 -19.10 11.40
CA GLN A 164 0.82 -20.51 11.81
C GLN A 164 0.97 -21.46 10.60
N ARG A 165 0.22 -21.23 9.51
CA ARG A 165 0.37 -22.00 8.26
C ARG A 165 1.75 -21.83 7.63
N LEU A 166 2.32 -20.63 7.65
CA LEU A 166 3.66 -20.38 7.15
C LEU A 166 4.74 -21.07 7.99
N LEU A 167 4.57 -21.13 9.31
CA LEU A 167 5.53 -21.73 10.23
C LEU A 167 5.42 -23.26 10.31
N SER A 168 4.29 -23.86 9.92
CA SER A 168 4.08 -25.32 9.93
C SER A 168 4.86 -26.09 8.86
N GLY A 169 5.52 -25.39 7.94
CA GLY A 169 6.20 -26.00 6.79
C GLY A 169 5.32 -26.17 5.55
N MET A 170 4.05 -25.75 5.58
CA MET A 170 3.19 -25.69 4.39
C MET A 170 3.84 -24.88 3.26
N ASN A 171 3.57 -25.23 2.00
CA ASN A 171 4.06 -24.42 0.87
C ASN A 171 3.59 -22.96 1.04
N PRO A 172 4.48 -21.95 0.97
CA PRO A 172 4.12 -20.56 1.26
C PRO A 172 3.04 -20.01 0.33
N TYR A 173 3.00 -20.42 -0.94
CA TYR A 173 1.96 -20.02 -1.88
C TYR A 173 0.58 -20.62 -1.56
N GLN A 174 0.53 -21.73 -0.82
CA GLN A 174 -0.71 -22.30 -0.31
C GLN A 174 -1.09 -21.67 1.03
N ALA A 175 -0.10 -21.41 1.89
CA ALA A 175 -0.30 -20.85 3.22
C ALA A 175 -0.97 -19.47 3.21
N VAL A 176 -0.74 -18.67 2.15
CA VAL A 176 -1.30 -17.32 2.01
C VAL A 176 -2.64 -17.26 1.26
N LYS A 177 -3.15 -18.39 0.77
CA LYS A 177 -4.49 -18.43 0.15
C LYS A 177 -5.55 -18.34 1.25
N ARG A 178 -6.58 -17.53 1.01
CA ARG A 178 -7.82 -17.52 1.80
C ARG A 178 -8.63 -18.78 1.50
#